data_AF-Q989B9-F1
#
_entry.id   AF-Q989B9-F1
#
_cell.length_a   1.000
_cell.length_b   1.000
_cell.length_c   1.000
_cell.angle_alpha   90.00
_cell.angle_beta   90.00
_cell.angle_gamma   90.00
#
_symmetry.space_group_name_H-M   'P 1'
#
loop_
_entity.id
_entity.type
_entity.pdbx_description
1 polymer ?
#
loop_
_entity_poly.entity_id
_entity_poly.type
_entity_poly.pdbx_seq_one_letter_code
_entity_poly.pdbx_strand_id
1 'polypeptide(L)'
;MALHLSADTPASVAAAPQKYLFGPFIDFFMLGGSALLILPVLYFLPLRYEATVTLTMFLLSHLINQPHFGHSYQIFYRNFARKMRGDGYSRSLQIRYILAGIVVPLAMFAFFAYGSLTSNARLLGNATNAMGFFVGWHYVKQGYGMLMVDAVLKRKFFSDQDKKVLLFNGYAVWLFAWLQTNVVITQRQFWGLDYYTFAVPPWLITIAMAIAAASSAATAVMFINRWRKHGGALPYNGVVAYVVSLYAWILFVTLNPLWLLVVPAMHSLQYLAVVWRYQTNVERDRADAVERPALKALSVLGPLYRLRVLAFVVFGGILGALGFWLVPMALTDLVPYDKAEFGSSLFLFIAWIFINVHHYFLDNVMWRRGNPEVSKYLFR
;
A
#
# COMPACT_ATOMS: atom_id res chain seq x y z
N MET A 1 23.23 3.06 60.50
CA MET A 1 22.09 2.86 59.57
C MET A 1 21.81 4.19 58.89
N ALA A 2 22.41 4.43 57.72
CA ALA A 2 22.21 5.67 56.97
C ALA A 2 21.18 5.39 55.86
N LEU A 3 20.06 6.10 55.91
CA LEU A 3 18.98 6.06 54.92
C LEU A 3 19.43 6.76 53.63
N HIS A 4 19.59 5.99 52.56
CA HIS A 4 19.70 6.50 51.21
C HIS A 4 18.33 7.05 50.76
N LEU A 5 18.22 8.38 50.67
CA LEU A 5 17.15 9.04 49.92
C LEU A 5 17.48 8.89 48.44
N SER A 6 16.75 8.02 47.73
CA SER A 6 16.84 7.94 46.27
C SER A 6 16.24 9.19 45.67
N ALA A 7 17.04 9.90 44.86
CA ALA A 7 16.61 11.06 44.11
C ALA A 7 15.38 10.73 43.23
N ASP A 8 14.36 11.57 43.35
CA ASP A 8 13.21 11.61 42.47
C ASP A 8 13.66 11.65 41.01
N THR A 9 13.35 10.60 40.27
CA THR A 9 13.47 10.61 38.82
C THR A 9 12.38 11.56 38.30
N PRO A 10 12.71 12.65 37.58
CA PRO A 10 11.68 13.54 37.08
C PRO A 10 10.74 12.76 36.16
N ALA A 11 9.46 12.72 36.52
CA ALA A 11 8.41 12.17 35.71
C ALA A 11 8.49 12.78 34.30
N SER A 12 8.73 11.93 33.29
CA SER A 12 8.74 12.32 31.89
C SER A 12 7.41 13.01 31.59
N VAL A 13 7.44 14.32 31.34
CA VAL A 13 6.29 15.09 30.87
C VAL A 13 5.79 14.40 29.60
N ALA A 14 4.64 13.75 29.69
CA ALA A 14 4.05 13.04 28.56
C ALA A 14 3.85 14.05 27.42
N ALA A 15 4.59 13.85 26.32
CA ALA A 15 4.46 14.68 25.13
C ALA A 15 2.99 14.77 24.71
N ALA A 16 2.54 15.96 24.31
CA ALA A 16 1.17 16.16 23.86
C ALA A 16 0.82 15.14 22.76
N PRO A 17 -0.36 14.50 22.82
CA PRO A 17 -0.70 13.42 21.89
C PRO A 17 -0.67 13.94 20.45
N GLN A 18 0.17 13.31 19.63
CA GLN A 18 0.39 13.74 18.26
C GLN A 18 -0.84 13.42 17.39
N LYS A 19 -1.44 14.47 16.80
CA LYS A 19 -2.70 14.37 16.03
C LYS A 19 -2.52 14.01 14.56
N TYR A 20 -1.28 13.91 14.08
CA TYR A 20 -0.89 13.78 12.68
C TYR A 20 0.35 12.89 12.56
N LEU A 21 0.57 12.24 11.41
CA LEU A 21 1.78 11.48 11.14
C LEU A 21 2.99 12.42 11.06
N PHE A 22 2.87 13.48 10.24
CA PHE A 22 3.87 14.53 10.09
C PHE A 22 3.29 15.94 10.30
N GLY A 23 2.04 16.16 9.89
CA GLY A 23 1.35 17.44 10.07
C GLY A 23 0.07 17.53 9.23
N PRO A 24 -0.83 18.49 9.51
CA PRO A 24 -2.13 18.56 8.86
C PRO A 24 -2.06 18.64 7.34
N PHE A 25 -1.14 19.46 6.80
CA PHE A 25 -0.98 19.67 5.37
C PHE A 25 -0.27 18.51 4.68
N ILE A 26 0.84 18.04 5.25
CA ILE A 26 1.61 16.91 4.69
C ILE A 26 0.73 15.67 4.65
N ASP A 27 0.03 15.36 5.75
CA ASP A 27 -0.89 14.23 5.81
C ASP A 27 -2.05 14.40 4.80
N PHE A 28 -2.61 15.60 4.63
CA PHE A 28 -3.65 15.82 3.62
C PHE A 28 -3.16 15.45 2.21
N PHE A 29 -2.01 15.96 1.80
CA PHE A 29 -1.47 15.72 0.47
C PHE A 29 -1.05 14.26 0.27
N MET A 30 -0.36 13.67 1.25
CA MET A 30 0.12 12.29 1.16
C MET A 30 -1.01 11.26 1.21
N LEU A 31 -2.07 11.52 2.00
CA LEU A 31 -3.12 10.52 2.21
C LEU A 31 -4.22 10.53 1.14
N GLY A 32 -4.19 11.45 0.17
CA GLY A 32 -5.12 11.44 -0.97
C GLY A 32 -5.46 12.83 -1.52
N GLY A 33 -5.20 13.90 -0.78
CA GLY A 33 -5.50 15.27 -1.20
C GLY A 33 -4.81 15.68 -2.51
N SER A 34 -3.61 15.14 -2.79
CA SER A 34 -2.92 15.39 -4.07
C SER A 34 -3.73 14.91 -5.28
N ALA A 35 -4.50 13.82 -5.14
CA ALA A 35 -5.35 13.30 -6.20
C ALA A 35 -6.47 14.29 -6.59
N LEU A 36 -6.99 15.04 -5.62
CA LEU A 36 -8.04 16.04 -5.84
C LEU A 36 -7.54 17.25 -6.64
N LEU A 37 -6.23 17.49 -6.66
CA LEU A 37 -5.60 18.54 -7.47
C LEU A 37 -5.16 18.01 -8.83
N ILE A 38 -4.56 16.82 -8.86
CA ILE A 38 -3.96 16.25 -10.08
C ILE A 38 -5.05 15.78 -11.05
N LEU A 39 -6.11 15.12 -10.56
CA LEU A 39 -7.14 14.55 -11.45
C LEU A 39 -7.84 15.61 -12.32
N PRO A 40 -8.29 16.78 -11.80
CA PRO A 40 -8.82 17.83 -12.64
C PRO A 40 -7.81 18.34 -13.68
N VAL A 41 -6.54 18.50 -13.31
CA VAL A 41 -5.49 18.94 -14.26
C VAL A 41 -5.32 17.94 -15.40
N LEU A 42 -5.26 16.64 -15.10
CA LEU A 42 -5.15 15.60 -16.11
C LEU A 42 -6.38 15.51 -17.01
N TYR A 43 -7.57 15.78 -16.46
CA TYR A 43 -8.80 15.77 -17.25
C TYR A 43 -8.76 16.80 -18.39
N PHE A 44 -8.15 17.96 -18.17
CA PHE A 44 -7.98 18.99 -19.20
C PHE A 44 -6.67 18.86 -19.98
N LEU A 45 -5.81 17.89 -19.67
CA LEU A 45 -4.53 17.71 -20.34
C LEU A 45 -4.73 16.93 -21.66
N PRO A 46 -4.33 17.48 -22.82
CA PRO A 46 -4.47 16.76 -24.09
C PRO A 46 -3.62 15.49 -24.14
N LEU A 47 -4.13 14.44 -24.77
CA LEU A 47 -3.45 13.13 -24.89
C LEU A 47 -2.10 13.20 -25.64
N ARG A 48 -1.81 14.27 -26.38
CA ARG A 48 -0.47 14.48 -26.98
C ARG A 48 0.67 14.50 -25.94
N TYR A 49 0.35 14.74 -24.67
CA TYR A 49 1.31 14.70 -23.56
C TYR A 49 1.42 13.32 -22.90
N GLU A 50 0.73 12.29 -23.40
CA GLU A 50 0.73 10.94 -22.84
C GLU A 50 2.14 10.38 -22.67
N ALA A 51 3.01 10.54 -23.67
CA ALA A 51 4.40 10.10 -23.58
C ALA A 51 5.17 10.79 -22.45
N THR A 52 5.02 12.11 -22.30
CA THR A 52 5.66 12.90 -21.25
C THR A 52 5.15 12.49 -19.87
N VAL A 53 3.83 12.32 -19.72
CA VAL A 53 3.21 11.88 -18.46
C VAL A 53 3.66 10.47 -18.12
N THR A 54 3.72 9.58 -19.12
CA THR A 54 4.19 8.20 -18.96
C THR A 54 5.64 8.17 -18.48
N LEU A 55 6.54 8.91 -19.14
CA LEU A 55 7.94 9.03 -18.73
C LEU A 55 8.06 9.61 -17.31
N THR A 56 7.30 10.64 -16.99
CA THR A 56 7.31 11.26 -15.66
C THR A 56 6.85 10.27 -14.59
N MET A 57 5.73 9.57 -14.82
CA MET A 57 5.22 8.56 -13.89
C MET A 57 6.14 7.34 -13.79
N PHE A 58 6.78 6.95 -14.89
CA PHE A 58 7.81 5.94 -14.91
C PHE A 58 8.98 6.31 -14.00
N LEU A 59 9.51 7.54 -14.11
CA LEU A 59 10.57 8.02 -13.22
C LEU A 59 10.10 8.10 -11.76
N LEU A 60 8.91 8.64 -11.50
CA LEU A 60 8.34 8.68 -10.15
C LEU A 60 8.09 7.28 -9.57
N SER A 61 7.82 6.28 -10.41
CA SER A 61 7.66 4.90 -9.95
C SER A 61 8.95 4.38 -9.30
N HIS A 62 10.12 4.81 -9.75
CA HIS A 62 11.41 4.44 -9.14
C HIS A 62 11.64 5.12 -7.80
N LEU A 63 11.09 6.32 -7.61
CA LEU A 63 11.30 7.13 -6.41
C LEU A 63 10.26 6.88 -5.31
N ILE A 64 9.06 6.45 -5.70
CA ILE A 64 7.91 6.33 -4.78
C ILE A 64 7.39 4.90 -4.75
N ASN A 65 7.09 4.33 -5.92
CA ASN A 65 6.39 3.05 -6.00
C ASN A 65 7.29 1.84 -5.66
N GLN A 66 8.45 1.73 -6.29
CA GLN A 66 9.39 0.65 -6.02
C GLN A 66 9.91 0.66 -4.57
N PRO A 67 10.28 1.80 -3.96
CA PRO A 67 10.60 1.86 -2.54
C PRO A 67 9.43 1.47 -1.65
N HIS A 68 8.19 1.82 -2.00
CA HIS A 68 7.00 1.39 -1.26
C HIS A 68 6.94 -0.14 -1.13
N PHE A 69 7.14 -0.88 -2.22
CA PHE A 69 7.25 -2.33 -2.17
C PHE A 69 8.45 -2.77 -1.34
N GLY A 70 9.65 -2.26 -1.63
CA GLY A 70 10.88 -2.64 -0.93
C GLY A 70 10.79 -2.48 0.60
N HIS A 71 10.20 -1.37 1.06
CA HIS A 71 9.97 -1.12 2.48
C HIS A 71 9.05 -2.16 3.13
N SER A 72 7.98 -2.62 2.44
CA SER A 72 7.15 -3.72 2.96
C SER A 72 7.95 -4.98 3.18
N TYR A 73 8.80 -5.37 2.21
CA TYR A 73 9.64 -6.56 2.36
C TYR A 73 10.63 -6.40 3.51
N GLN A 74 11.28 -5.23 3.64
CA GLN A 74 12.19 -4.96 4.75
C GLN A 74 11.49 -5.07 6.11
N ILE A 75 10.32 -4.45 6.30
CA ILE A 75 9.59 -4.50 7.58
C ILE A 75 9.05 -5.90 7.84
N PHE A 76 8.50 -6.56 6.82
CA PHE A 76 7.89 -7.87 6.95
C PHE A 76 8.92 -8.93 7.35
N TYR A 77 10.04 -9.00 6.63
CA TYR A 77 11.05 -10.03 6.85
C TYR A 77 12.06 -9.69 7.96
N ARG A 78 12.06 -8.46 8.48
CA ARG A 78 12.83 -8.12 9.69
C ARG A 78 12.41 -9.02 10.85
N ASN A 79 13.39 -9.70 11.45
CA ASN A 79 13.20 -10.64 12.56
C ASN A 79 12.14 -11.71 12.26
N PHE A 80 12.04 -12.18 11.01
CA PHE A 80 10.97 -13.10 10.58
C PHE A 80 10.92 -14.39 11.39
N ALA A 81 12.08 -14.96 11.76
CA ALA A 81 12.15 -16.16 12.60
C ALA A 81 11.45 -15.98 13.95
N ARG A 82 11.57 -14.79 14.57
CA ARG A 82 10.87 -14.43 15.81
C ARG A 82 9.36 -14.41 15.61
N LYS A 83 8.90 -13.80 14.52
CA LYS A 83 7.47 -13.73 14.14
C LYS A 83 6.89 -15.12 13.88
N MET A 84 7.67 -16.00 13.25
CA MET A 84 7.29 -17.39 12.97
C MET A 84 7.25 -18.28 14.21
N ARG A 85 8.09 -18.03 15.23
CA ARG A 85 8.02 -18.76 16.50
C ARG A 85 6.89 -18.28 17.41
N GLY A 86 6.36 -17.09 17.17
CA GLY A 86 5.30 -16.48 17.97
C GLY A 86 5.82 -15.67 19.16
N ASP A 87 7.13 -15.38 19.20
CA ASP A 87 7.77 -14.67 20.31
C ASP A 87 7.23 -13.22 20.38
N GLY A 88 6.25 -12.98 21.24
CA GLY A 88 5.53 -11.71 21.36
C GLY A 88 4.38 -11.50 20.36
N TYR A 89 4.00 -12.53 19.60
CA TYR A 89 2.90 -12.46 18.62
C TYR A 89 1.81 -13.48 18.95
N SER A 90 0.54 -13.11 18.76
CA SER A 90 -0.57 -14.07 18.92
C SER A 90 -0.51 -15.18 17.88
N ARG A 91 -1.05 -16.37 18.20
CA ARG A 91 -1.08 -17.52 17.28
C ARG A 91 -1.73 -17.19 15.93
N SER A 92 -2.80 -16.39 15.94
CA SER A 92 -3.45 -15.93 14.70
C SER A 92 -2.50 -15.10 13.83
N LEU A 93 -1.68 -14.24 14.45
CA LEU A 93 -0.75 -13.39 13.72
C LEU A 93 0.47 -14.17 13.23
N GLN A 94 0.98 -15.12 14.02
CA GLN A 94 2.03 -16.07 13.62
C GLN A 94 1.64 -16.85 12.36
N ILE A 95 0.44 -17.46 12.34
CA ILE A 95 -0.07 -18.20 11.17
C ILE A 95 -0.13 -17.29 9.95
N ARG A 96 -0.60 -16.05 10.12
CA ARG A 96 -0.66 -15.08 9.02
C ARG A 96 0.72 -14.73 8.46
N TYR A 97 1.73 -14.57 9.32
CA TYR A 97 3.12 -14.35 8.87
C TYR A 97 3.67 -15.55 8.09
N ILE A 98 3.39 -16.78 8.53
CA ILE A 98 3.80 -18.00 7.80
C ILE A 98 3.09 -18.08 6.44
N LEU A 99 1.77 -17.87 6.43
CA LEU A 99 0.99 -17.91 5.20
C LEU A 99 1.47 -16.85 4.20
N ALA A 100 1.57 -15.59 4.62
CA ALA A 100 1.99 -14.50 3.75
C ALA A 100 3.48 -14.59 3.37
N GLY A 101 4.35 -15.02 4.28
CA GLY A 101 5.80 -15.00 4.08
C GLY A 101 6.39 -16.23 3.39
N ILE A 102 5.68 -17.36 3.41
CA ILE A 102 6.15 -18.64 2.87
C ILE A 102 5.12 -19.26 1.93
N VAL A 103 3.89 -19.51 2.40
CA VAL A 103 2.92 -20.30 1.62
C VAL A 103 2.49 -19.59 0.35
N VAL A 104 2.12 -18.31 0.45
CA VAL A 104 1.72 -17.48 -0.69
C VAL A 104 2.82 -17.38 -1.75
N PRO A 105 4.07 -16.97 -1.44
CA PRO A 105 5.11 -16.87 -2.45
C PRO A 105 5.47 -18.22 -3.08
N LEU A 106 5.46 -19.32 -2.31
CA LEU A 106 5.66 -20.67 -2.88
C LEU A 106 4.53 -21.08 -3.83
N ALA A 107 3.28 -20.80 -3.47
CA ALA A 107 2.13 -21.08 -4.34
C ALA A 107 2.19 -20.26 -5.64
N MET A 108 2.58 -18.99 -5.54
CA MET A 108 2.76 -18.14 -6.71
C MET A 108 3.94 -18.60 -7.59
N PHE A 109 5.06 -19.00 -6.99
CA PHE A 109 6.17 -19.60 -7.73
C PHE A 109 5.74 -20.86 -8.49
N ALA A 110 5.04 -21.77 -7.81
CA ALA A 110 4.50 -22.97 -8.44
C ALA A 110 3.53 -22.65 -9.60
N PHE A 111 2.65 -21.65 -9.42
CA PHE A 111 1.74 -21.19 -10.46
C PHE A 111 2.47 -20.67 -11.71
N PHE A 112 3.45 -19.78 -11.54
CA PHE A 112 4.19 -19.20 -12.67
C PHE A 112 5.11 -20.23 -13.33
N ALA A 113 5.76 -21.09 -12.54
CA ALA A 113 6.57 -22.18 -13.06
C ALA A 113 5.71 -23.14 -13.90
N TYR A 114 4.54 -23.55 -13.39
CA TYR A 114 3.61 -24.40 -14.13
C TYR A 114 3.14 -23.75 -15.45
N GLY A 115 2.69 -22.49 -15.41
CA GLY A 115 2.26 -21.78 -16.62
C GLY A 115 3.37 -21.63 -17.67
N SER A 116 4.61 -21.42 -17.23
CA SER A 116 5.77 -21.29 -18.12
C SER A 116 6.20 -22.65 -18.69
N LEU A 117 6.24 -23.70 -17.88
CA LEU A 117 6.65 -25.04 -18.29
C LEU A 117 5.63 -25.74 -19.21
N THR A 118 4.37 -25.34 -19.13
CA THR A 118 3.28 -25.91 -19.96
C THR A 118 2.94 -25.07 -21.18
N SER A 119 3.72 -24.02 -21.48
CA SER A 119 3.46 -23.11 -22.61
C SER A 119 2.03 -22.54 -22.60
N ASN A 120 1.51 -22.22 -21.41
CA ASN A 120 0.14 -21.76 -21.26
C ASN A 120 0.09 -20.24 -21.07
N ALA A 121 0.33 -19.49 -22.15
CA ALA A 121 0.29 -18.03 -22.14
C ALA A 121 -1.04 -17.48 -21.63
N ARG A 122 -2.16 -18.17 -21.88
CA ARG A 122 -3.49 -17.78 -21.38
C ARG A 122 -3.59 -17.85 -19.86
N LEU A 123 -3.07 -18.91 -19.24
CA LEU A 123 -3.04 -19.05 -17.79
C LEU A 123 -2.19 -17.93 -17.15
N LEU A 124 -1.03 -17.63 -17.74
CA LEU A 124 -0.18 -16.54 -17.30
C LEU A 124 -0.86 -15.18 -17.48
N GLY A 125 -1.52 -14.94 -18.61
CA GLY A 125 -2.30 -13.73 -18.88
C GLY A 125 -3.42 -13.49 -17.86
N ASN A 126 -4.08 -14.55 -17.37
CA ASN A 126 -5.08 -14.43 -16.30
C ASN A 126 -4.50 -13.91 -14.98
N ALA A 127 -3.19 -14.06 -14.76
CA ALA A 127 -2.52 -13.53 -13.58
C ALA A 127 -2.54 -11.99 -13.53
N THR A 128 -2.57 -11.32 -14.69
CA THR A 128 -2.73 -9.85 -14.76
C THR A 128 -4.10 -9.43 -14.29
N ASN A 129 -5.15 -10.20 -14.63
CA ASN A 129 -6.50 -9.93 -14.14
C ASN A 129 -6.59 -10.14 -12.62
N ALA A 130 -6.01 -11.23 -12.13
CA ALA A 130 -5.89 -11.51 -10.70
C ALA A 130 -5.11 -10.39 -9.99
N MET A 131 -4.03 -9.88 -10.58
CA MET A 131 -3.31 -8.71 -10.07
C MET A 131 -4.26 -7.53 -9.95
N GLY A 132 -4.98 -7.15 -11.01
CA GLY A 132 -5.96 -6.06 -10.98
C GLY A 132 -7.02 -6.22 -9.88
N PHE A 133 -7.52 -7.44 -9.68
CA PHE A 133 -8.45 -7.77 -8.59
C PHE A 133 -7.82 -7.46 -7.22
N PHE A 134 -6.62 -7.97 -6.96
CA PHE A 134 -5.96 -7.79 -5.67
C PHE A 134 -5.45 -6.36 -5.44
N VAL A 135 -5.04 -5.65 -6.50
CA VAL A 135 -4.65 -4.22 -6.46
C VAL A 135 -5.82 -3.39 -5.94
N GLY A 136 -6.98 -3.50 -6.58
CA GLY A 136 -8.17 -2.77 -6.16
C GLY A 136 -8.59 -3.11 -4.72
N TRP A 137 -8.52 -4.40 -4.36
CA TRP A 137 -8.83 -4.83 -3.00
C TRP A 137 -7.89 -4.20 -1.97
N HIS A 138 -6.60 -4.17 -2.30
CA HIS A 138 -5.58 -3.59 -1.45
C HIS A 138 -5.78 -2.07 -1.27
N TYR A 139 -6.08 -1.34 -2.35
CA TYR A 139 -6.29 0.11 -2.30
C TYR A 139 -7.47 0.48 -1.41
N VAL A 140 -8.60 -0.23 -1.51
CA VAL A 140 -9.75 -0.04 -0.61
C VAL A 140 -9.37 -0.28 0.84
N LYS A 141 -8.63 -1.35 1.12
CA LYS A 141 -8.20 -1.66 2.48
C LYS A 141 -7.21 -0.64 3.02
N GLN A 142 -6.33 -0.11 2.18
CA GLN A 142 -5.42 0.96 2.56
C GLN A 142 -6.18 2.24 2.89
N GLY A 143 -7.11 2.67 2.04
CA GLY A 143 -7.97 3.83 2.30
C GLY A 143 -8.76 3.71 3.60
N TYR A 144 -9.35 2.53 3.87
CA TYR A 144 -9.96 2.22 5.17
C TYR A 144 -8.95 2.28 6.32
N GLY A 145 -7.76 1.70 6.14
CA GLY A 145 -6.68 1.72 7.13
C GLY A 145 -6.27 3.15 7.50
N MET A 146 -6.10 4.02 6.51
CA MET A 146 -5.75 5.44 6.73
C MET A 146 -6.84 6.20 7.48
N LEU A 147 -8.12 5.91 7.18
CA LEU A 147 -9.23 6.44 7.96
C LEU A 147 -9.15 6.03 9.42
N MET A 148 -8.83 4.76 9.70
CA MET A 148 -8.66 4.27 11.07
C MET A 148 -7.44 4.88 11.76
N VAL A 149 -6.31 5.03 11.06
CA VAL A 149 -5.09 5.66 11.60
C VAL A 149 -5.37 7.11 11.99
N ASP A 150 -5.95 7.91 11.09
CA ASP A 150 -6.29 9.31 11.37
C ASP A 150 -7.32 9.45 12.50
N ALA A 151 -8.30 8.53 12.55
CA ALA A 151 -9.28 8.46 13.64
C ALA A 151 -8.62 8.20 15.00
N VAL A 152 -7.62 7.31 15.07
CA VAL A 152 -6.89 7.02 16.31
C VAL A 152 -6.04 8.21 16.73
N LEU A 153 -5.26 8.80 15.82
CA LEU A 153 -4.40 9.96 16.10
C LEU A 153 -5.21 11.15 16.61
N LYS A 154 -6.39 11.38 16.03
CA LYS A 154 -7.30 12.48 16.42
C LYS A 154 -8.28 12.10 17.54
N ARG A 155 -8.22 10.88 18.06
CA ARG A 155 -9.16 10.33 19.07
C ARG A 155 -10.64 10.45 18.67
N LYS A 156 -10.93 10.33 17.37
CA LYS A 156 -12.27 10.38 16.77
C LYS A 156 -12.70 8.99 16.32
N PHE A 157 -12.89 8.08 17.27
CA PHE A 157 -13.13 6.67 16.98
C PHE A 157 -14.47 6.41 16.30
N PHE A 158 -14.45 5.48 15.35
CA PHE A 158 -15.64 4.92 14.72
C PHE A 158 -16.20 3.78 15.57
N SER A 159 -17.53 3.68 15.63
CA SER A 159 -18.21 2.54 16.26
C SER A 159 -18.01 1.28 15.41
N ASP A 160 -18.33 0.11 15.95
CA ASP A 160 -18.23 -1.13 15.19
C ASP A 160 -19.24 -1.19 14.04
N GLN A 161 -20.40 -0.54 14.20
CA GLN A 161 -21.37 -0.39 13.12
C GLN A 161 -20.82 0.50 12.00
N ASP A 162 -20.21 1.64 12.34
CA ASP A 162 -19.59 2.52 11.34
C ASP A 162 -18.51 1.78 10.54
N LYS A 163 -17.67 0.99 11.24
CA LYS A 163 -16.63 0.19 10.59
C LYS A 163 -17.22 -0.84 9.63
N LYS A 164 -18.35 -1.47 9.97
CA LYS A 164 -19.04 -2.41 9.06
C LYS A 164 -19.58 -1.70 7.82
N VAL A 165 -20.19 -0.52 7.98
CA VAL A 165 -20.67 0.30 6.85
C VAL A 165 -19.53 0.65 5.90
N LEU A 166 -18.40 1.14 6.45
CA LEU A 166 -17.20 1.48 5.68
C LEU A 166 -16.61 0.26 4.97
N LEU A 167 -16.49 -0.88 5.65
CA LEU A 167 -15.95 -2.10 5.03
C LEU A 167 -16.86 -2.63 3.92
N PHE A 168 -18.18 -2.64 4.15
CA PHE A 168 -19.15 -3.08 3.16
C PHE A 168 -19.12 -2.18 1.91
N ASN A 169 -19.11 -0.85 2.11
CA ASN A 169 -19.00 0.08 1.00
C ASN A 169 -17.68 -0.08 0.24
N GLY A 170 -16.55 -0.20 0.94
CA GLY A 170 -15.27 -0.47 0.33
C GLY A 170 -15.30 -1.70 -0.59
N TYR A 171 -15.80 -2.84 -0.09
CA TYR A 171 -15.85 -4.05 -0.89
C TYR A 171 -16.86 -3.97 -2.04
N ALA A 172 -18.00 -3.32 -1.85
CA ALA A 172 -18.99 -3.12 -2.91
C ALA A 172 -18.42 -2.26 -4.06
N VAL A 173 -17.78 -1.14 -3.74
CA VAL A 173 -17.17 -0.24 -4.73
C VAL A 173 -16.03 -0.94 -5.46
N TRP A 174 -15.16 -1.65 -4.74
CA TRP A 174 -14.07 -2.43 -5.37
C TRP A 174 -14.59 -3.50 -6.32
N LEU A 175 -15.55 -4.32 -5.88
CA LEU A 175 -16.08 -5.40 -6.70
C LEU A 175 -16.74 -4.85 -7.96
N PHE A 176 -17.53 -3.77 -7.82
CA PHE A 176 -18.12 -3.09 -8.97
C PHE A 176 -17.06 -2.56 -9.95
N ALA A 177 -16.03 -1.86 -9.45
CA ALA A 177 -14.98 -1.31 -10.30
C ALA A 177 -14.16 -2.41 -11.02
N TRP A 178 -13.89 -3.54 -10.36
CA TRP A 178 -13.22 -4.68 -11.00
C TRP A 178 -14.09 -5.30 -12.10
N LEU A 179 -15.38 -5.50 -11.85
CA LEU A 179 -16.33 -5.98 -12.86
C LEU A 179 -16.42 -5.01 -14.05
N GLN A 180 -16.51 -3.70 -13.78
CA GLN A 180 -16.52 -2.66 -14.81
C GLN A 180 -15.24 -2.68 -15.64
N THR A 181 -14.07 -2.84 -15.01
CA THR A 181 -12.78 -2.93 -15.70
C THR A 181 -12.73 -4.13 -16.64
N ASN A 182 -13.28 -5.28 -16.22
CA ASN A 182 -13.39 -6.47 -17.06
C ASN A 182 -14.30 -6.28 -18.29
N VAL A 183 -15.32 -5.42 -18.18
CA VAL A 183 -16.21 -5.08 -19.31
C VAL A 183 -15.56 -4.08 -20.26
N VAL A 184 -14.93 -3.04 -19.72
CA VAL A 184 -14.40 -1.91 -20.52
C VAL A 184 -13.07 -2.24 -21.18
N ILE A 185 -12.24 -3.04 -20.52
CA ILE A 185 -10.94 -3.45 -21.02
C ILE A 185 -11.08 -4.90 -21.50
N THR A 186 -11.05 -5.13 -22.81
CA THR A 186 -11.31 -6.46 -23.38
C THR A 186 -10.04 -7.27 -23.58
N GLN A 187 -8.98 -6.66 -24.15
CA GLN A 187 -7.64 -7.27 -24.29
C GLN A 187 -6.58 -6.17 -24.37
N ARG A 188 -5.47 -6.32 -23.64
CA ARG A 188 -4.24 -5.53 -23.86
C ARG A 188 -3.01 -6.38 -23.60
N GLN A 189 -1.86 -5.89 -24.06
CA GLN A 189 -0.56 -6.45 -23.70
C GLN A 189 -0.04 -5.84 -22.40
N PHE A 190 0.55 -6.68 -21.55
CA PHE A 190 1.34 -6.27 -20.40
C PHE A 190 2.70 -6.96 -20.48
N TRP A 191 3.78 -6.18 -20.60
CA TRP A 191 5.14 -6.70 -20.81
C TRP A 191 5.24 -7.79 -21.90
N GLY A 192 4.56 -7.56 -23.04
CA GLY A 192 4.61 -8.46 -24.20
C GLY A 192 3.71 -9.69 -24.12
N LEU A 193 3.02 -9.94 -22.99
CA LEU A 193 2.01 -10.99 -22.87
C LEU A 193 0.60 -10.40 -22.97
N ASP A 194 -0.24 -11.04 -23.76
CA ASP A 194 -1.67 -10.76 -23.77
C ASP A 194 -2.29 -11.12 -22.43
N TYR A 195 -3.11 -10.22 -21.89
CA TYR A 195 -3.99 -10.56 -20.78
C TYR A 195 -5.45 -10.53 -21.18
N TYR A 196 -6.21 -11.38 -20.51
CA TYR A 196 -7.60 -11.65 -20.80
C TYR A 196 -8.49 -11.09 -19.70
N THR A 197 -9.67 -10.62 -20.09
CA THR A 197 -10.72 -10.26 -19.17
C THR A 197 -11.87 -11.24 -19.20
N PHE A 198 -12.69 -11.19 -18.16
CA PHE A 198 -13.82 -12.08 -18.00
C PHE A 198 -15.06 -11.47 -18.65
N ALA A 199 -15.83 -12.29 -19.37
CA ALA A 199 -17.14 -11.90 -19.83
C ALA A 199 -18.07 -11.73 -18.62
N VAL A 200 -18.39 -10.48 -18.27
CA VAL A 200 -19.29 -10.16 -17.16
C VAL A 200 -20.71 -9.99 -17.69
N PRO A 201 -21.70 -10.78 -17.22
CA PRO A 201 -23.09 -10.60 -17.62
C PRO A 201 -23.63 -9.21 -17.26
N PRO A 202 -24.44 -8.55 -18.12
CA PRO A 202 -24.98 -7.21 -17.87
C PRO A 202 -25.81 -7.07 -16.58
N TRP A 203 -26.50 -8.14 -16.18
CA TRP A 203 -27.28 -8.13 -14.92
C TRP A 203 -26.36 -8.07 -13.69
N LEU A 204 -25.19 -8.71 -13.73
CA LEU A 204 -24.27 -8.76 -12.60
C LEU A 204 -23.62 -7.40 -12.34
N ILE A 205 -23.21 -6.70 -13.40
CA ILE A 205 -22.68 -5.33 -13.30
C ILE A 205 -23.75 -4.35 -12.80
N THR A 206 -25.01 -4.53 -13.21
CA THR A 206 -26.14 -3.70 -12.75
C THR A 206 -26.40 -3.88 -11.25
N ILE A 207 -26.40 -5.12 -10.77
CA ILE A 207 -26.54 -5.43 -9.33
C ILE A 207 -25.36 -4.86 -8.54
N ALA A 208 -24.12 -5.08 -9.02
CA ALA A 208 -22.93 -4.56 -8.36
C ALA A 208 -22.94 -3.02 -8.26
N MET A 209 -23.34 -2.34 -9.33
CA MET A 209 -23.54 -0.89 -9.36
C MET A 209 -24.58 -0.43 -8.34
N ALA A 210 -25.74 -1.08 -8.28
CA ALA A 210 -26.80 -0.73 -7.34
C ALA A 210 -26.36 -0.90 -5.88
N ILE A 211 -25.66 -1.99 -5.55
CA ILE A 211 -25.11 -2.25 -4.21
C ILE A 211 -24.01 -1.21 -3.87
N ALA A 212 -23.12 -0.91 -4.82
CA ALA A 212 -22.10 0.13 -4.64
C ALA A 212 -22.73 1.50 -4.38
N ALA A 213 -23.74 1.89 -5.15
CA ALA A 213 -24.47 3.15 -4.97
C ALA A 213 -25.19 3.22 -3.62
N ALA A 214 -25.94 2.18 -3.26
CA ALA A 214 -26.67 2.12 -1.99
C ALA A 214 -25.73 2.15 -0.77
N SER A 215 -24.64 1.40 -0.80
CA SER A 215 -23.63 1.41 0.27
C SER A 215 -22.88 2.75 0.37
N SER A 216 -22.67 3.43 -0.76
CA SER A 216 -22.06 4.76 -0.81
C SER A 216 -22.98 5.80 -0.18
N ALA A 217 -24.28 5.76 -0.49
CA ALA A 217 -25.30 6.60 0.13
C ALA A 217 -25.37 6.37 1.65
N ALA A 218 -25.37 5.10 2.09
CA ALA A 218 -25.35 4.76 3.52
C ALA A 218 -24.10 5.30 4.22
N THR A 219 -22.93 5.24 3.57
CA THR A 219 -21.67 5.78 4.08
C THR A 219 -21.70 7.32 4.18
N ALA A 220 -22.28 7.99 3.19
CA ALA A 220 -22.47 9.45 3.22
C ALA A 220 -23.39 9.86 4.37
N VAL A 221 -24.54 9.18 4.54
CA VAL A 221 -25.47 9.41 5.66
C VAL A 221 -24.77 9.17 7.01
N MET A 222 -23.98 8.10 7.13
CA MET A 222 -23.17 7.83 8.33
C MET A 222 -22.20 8.97 8.63
N PHE A 223 -21.46 9.47 7.64
CA PHE A 223 -20.55 10.61 7.84
C PHE A 223 -21.29 11.90 8.23
N ILE A 224 -22.43 12.20 7.60
CA ILE A 224 -23.26 13.38 7.92
C ILE A 224 -23.76 13.29 9.36
N ASN A 225 -24.30 12.14 9.76
CA ASN A 225 -24.81 11.93 11.12
C ASN A 225 -23.69 12.07 12.16
N ARG A 226 -22.52 11.52 11.89
CA ARG A 226 -21.35 11.67 12.75
C ARG A 226 -20.86 13.11 12.82
N TRP A 227 -20.79 13.79 11.68
CA TRP A 227 -20.42 15.21 11.62
C TRP A 227 -21.33 16.04 12.51
N ARG A 228 -22.65 15.88 12.39
CA ARG A 228 -23.66 16.55 13.22
C ARG A 228 -23.50 16.22 14.71
N LYS A 229 -23.37 14.93 15.05
CA LYS A 229 -23.23 14.46 16.45
C LYS A 229 -21.96 14.96 17.13
N HIS A 230 -20.89 15.18 16.37
CA HIS A 230 -19.57 15.57 16.89
C HIS A 230 -19.23 17.03 16.64
N GLY A 231 -20.23 17.91 16.60
CA GLY A 231 -20.02 19.37 16.53
C GLY A 231 -19.32 19.83 15.26
N GLY A 232 -19.56 19.14 14.13
CA GLY A 232 -18.96 19.46 12.85
C GLY A 232 -17.52 19.00 12.71
N ALA A 233 -17.18 17.81 13.22
CA ALA A 233 -15.80 17.36 13.24
C ALA A 233 -15.65 15.88 12.84
N LEU A 234 -14.80 15.62 11.84
CA LEU A 234 -14.38 14.28 11.41
C LEU A 234 -12.85 14.15 11.39
N PRO A 235 -12.28 12.93 11.33
CA PRO A 235 -10.88 12.71 10.97
C PRO A 235 -10.69 12.97 9.47
N TYR A 236 -10.61 14.25 9.09
CA TYR A 236 -10.79 14.69 7.69
C TYR A 236 -9.72 14.14 6.73
N ASN A 237 -8.44 14.04 7.14
CA ASN A 237 -7.40 13.43 6.32
C ASN A 237 -7.71 11.96 6.03
N GLY A 238 -8.19 11.25 7.04
CA GLY A 238 -8.65 9.88 6.91
C GLY A 238 -9.89 9.72 6.02
N VAL A 239 -10.84 10.67 6.10
CA VAL A 239 -12.04 10.66 5.25
C VAL A 239 -11.66 10.90 3.79
N VAL A 240 -10.79 11.88 3.53
CA VAL A 240 -10.23 12.14 2.19
C VAL A 240 -9.53 10.90 1.66
N ALA A 241 -8.69 10.27 2.48
CA ALA A 241 -8.00 9.04 2.13
C ALA A 241 -8.96 7.94 1.69
N TYR A 242 -9.99 7.66 2.50
CA TYR A 242 -11.01 6.67 2.19
C TYR A 242 -11.75 6.99 0.89
N VAL A 243 -12.29 8.20 0.75
CA VAL A 243 -13.08 8.60 -0.42
C VAL A 243 -12.24 8.58 -1.69
N VAL A 244 -11.03 9.13 -1.65
CA VAL A 244 -10.15 9.19 -2.83
C VAL A 244 -9.74 7.78 -3.27
N SER A 245 -9.34 6.91 -2.34
CA SER A 245 -8.97 5.54 -2.69
C SER A 245 -10.12 4.74 -3.32
N LEU A 246 -11.35 4.91 -2.84
CA LEU A 246 -12.50 4.19 -3.37
C LEU A 246 -12.99 4.76 -4.72
N TYR A 247 -13.22 6.07 -4.76
CA TYR A 247 -13.93 6.68 -5.88
C TYR A 247 -12.97 7.21 -6.94
N ALA A 248 -11.98 8.03 -6.55
CA ALA A 248 -11.07 8.62 -7.53
C ALA A 248 -10.11 7.57 -8.11
N TRP A 249 -9.49 6.74 -7.27
CA TRP A 249 -8.44 5.81 -7.72
C TRP A 249 -8.94 4.53 -8.36
N ILE A 250 -10.08 4.01 -7.90
CA ILE A 250 -10.56 2.69 -8.32
C ILE A 250 -11.79 2.85 -9.21
N LEU A 251 -12.86 3.46 -8.72
CA LEU A 251 -14.11 3.55 -9.48
C LEU A 251 -13.97 4.41 -10.75
N PHE A 252 -13.25 5.53 -10.63
CA PHE A 252 -13.07 6.50 -11.71
C PHE A 252 -11.73 6.35 -12.42
N VAL A 253 -11.05 5.20 -12.27
CA VAL A 253 -9.75 4.94 -12.90
C VAL A 253 -9.82 5.03 -14.43
N THR A 254 -10.98 4.71 -15.01
CA THR A 254 -11.23 4.70 -16.46
C THR A 254 -11.66 6.05 -17.03
N LEU A 255 -11.81 7.11 -16.22
CA LEU A 255 -12.20 8.44 -16.71
C LEU A 255 -11.16 9.07 -17.64
N ASN A 256 -9.87 8.77 -17.41
CA ASN A 256 -8.77 9.27 -18.22
C ASN A 256 -7.63 8.24 -18.23
N PRO A 257 -7.10 7.83 -19.40
CA PRO A 257 -6.03 6.82 -19.47
C PRO A 257 -4.75 7.27 -18.75
N LEU A 258 -4.46 8.57 -18.69
CA LEU A 258 -3.31 9.11 -17.95
C LEU A 258 -3.45 8.91 -16.45
N TRP A 259 -4.68 8.82 -15.95
CA TRP A 259 -4.94 8.63 -14.53
C TRP A 259 -4.48 7.26 -14.02
N LEU A 260 -4.60 6.23 -14.87
CA LEU A 260 -4.11 4.89 -14.58
C LEU A 260 -2.59 4.88 -14.28
N LEU A 261 -1.83 5.79 -14.89
CA LEU A 261 -0.39 5.94 -14.68
C LEU A 261 -0.04 6.62 -13.35
N VAL A 262 -0.92 7.48 -12.84
CA VAL A 262 -0.67 8.32 -11.66
C VAL A 262 -1.12 7.64 -10.37
N VAL A 263 -2.21 6.87 -10.41
CA VAL A 263 -2.81 6.22 -9.24
C VAL A 263 -1.79 5.40 -8.43
N PRO A 264 -0.93 4.56 -9.03
CA PRO A 264 0.07 3.80 -8.26
C PRO A 264 1.00 4.70 -7.44
N ALA A 265 1.47 5.82 -8.00
CA ALA A 265 2.34 6.74 -7.27
C ALA A 265 1.62 7.39 -6.07
N MET A 266 0.35 7.77 -6.24
CA MET A 266 -0.46 8.35 -5.17
C MET A 266 -0.75 7.34 -4.06
N HIS A 267 -1.05 6.09 -4.43
CA HIS A 267 -1.22 4.98 -3.48
C HIS A 267 0.06 4.73 -2.68
N SER A 268 1.21 4.65 -3.35
CA SER A 268 2.50 4.45 -2.68
C SER A 268 2.85 5.61 -1.75
N LEU A 269 2.53 6.85 -2.12
CA LEU A 269 2.75 8.02 -1.25
C LEU A 269 1.97 7.91 0.07
N GLN A 270 0.70 7.49 0.00
CA GLN A 270 -0.14 7.27 1.18
C GLN A 270 0.47 6.21 2.11
N TYR A 271 0.99 5.13 1.55
CA TYR A 271 1.69 4.09 2.30
C TYR A 271 2.99 4.59 2.94
N LEU A 272 3.82 5.30 2.16
CA LEU A 272 5.13 5.80 2.63
C LEU A 272 4.98 6.71 3.84
N ALA A 273 3.88 7.48 3.94
CA ALA A 273 3.59 8.28 5.13
C ALA A 273 3.55 7.42 6.41
N VAL A 274 2.83 6.29 6.37
CA VAL A 274 2.71 5.37 7.51
C VAL A 274 4.04 4.66 7.79
N VAL A 275 4.72 4.18 6.74
CA VAL A 275 5.99 3.47 6.90
C VAL A 275 7.09 4.34 7.44
N TRP A 276 7.26 5.55 6.90
CA TRP A 276 8.31 6.45 7.37
C TRP A 276 8.05 6.92 8.79
N ARG A 277 6.78 7.14 9.17
CA ARG A 277 6.42 7.41 10.57
C ARG A 277 6.80 6.23 11.47
N TYR A 278 6.33 5.03 11.12
CA TYR A 278 6.62 3.81 11.87
C TYR A 278 8.13 3.58 12.02
N GLN A 279 8.88 3.63 10.91
CA GLN A 279 10.31 3.34 10.92
C GLN A 279 11.11 4.42 11.65
N THR A 280 10.73 5.69 11.54
CA THR A 280 11.34 6.76 12.34
C THR A 280 11.18 6.51 13.83
N ASN A 281 9.99 6.08 14.26
CA ASN A 281 9.73 5.77 15.66
C ASN A 281 10.46 4.50 16.14
N VAL A 282 10.64 3.49 15.28
CA VAL A 282 11.49 2.31 15.58
C VAL A 282 12.92 2.74 15.84
N GLU A 283 13.49 3.59 14.98
CA GLU A 283 14.89 4.01 15.11
C GLU A 283 15.10 4.99 16.27
N ARG A 284 14.09 5.79 16.62
CA ARG A 284 14.11 6.68 17.80
C ARG A 284 14.01 5.94 19.13
N ASP A 285 13.43 4.75 19.16
CA ASP A 285 13.29 3.95 20.38
C ASP A 285 14.59 3.24 20.80
N ARG A 286 15.64 3.30 19.97
CA ARG A 286 16.95 2.73 20.29
C ARG A 286 17.70 3.61 21.30
N ALA A 287 18.46 2.98 22.19
CA ALA A 287 19.17 3.69 23.27
C ALA A 287 20.16 4.75 22.75
N ASP A 288 20.79 4.49 21.60
CA ASP A 288 21.78 5.35 20.95
C ASP A 288 21.17 6.31 19.92
N ALA A 289 19.84 6.44 19.87
CA ALA A 289 19.14 7.15 18.79
C ALA A 289 19.62 8.59 18.58
N VAL A 290 19.92 9.30 19.67
CA VAL A 290 20.33 10.72 19.68
C VAL A 290 21.84 10.92 19.55
N GLU A 291 22.62 9.85 19.61
CA GLU A 291 24.07 9.90 19.46
C GLU A 291 24.45 10.35 18.04
N ARG A 292 25.66 10.90 17.89
CA ARG A 292 26.19 11.29 16.57
C ARG A 292 26.98 10.13 15.95
N PRO A 293 26.98 9.99 14.61
CA PRO A 293 27.83 9.03 13.92
C PRO A 293 29.30 9.21 14.29
N ALA A 294 30.02 8.11 14.51
CA ALA A 294 31.45 8.13 14.80
C ALA A 294 32.28 8.74 13.66
N LEU A 295 31.87 8.53 12.40
CA LEU A 295 32.48 9.15 11.24
C LEU A 295 32.00 10.60 11.10
N LYS A 296 32.93 11.56 11.28
CA LYS A 296 32.64 13.01 11.22
C LYS A 296 31.92 13.42 9.92
N ALA A 297 32.26 12.83 8.78
CA ALA A 297 31.61 13.14 7.50
C ALA A 297 30.10 12.87 7.52
N LEU A 298 29.65 11.85 8.25
CA LEU A 298 28.23 11.50 8.37
C LEU A 298 27.48 12.34 9.41
N SER A 299 28.19 13.11 10.25
CA SER A 299 27.55 13.91 11.31
C SER A 299 26.66 15.04 10.79
N VAL A 300 26.86 15.47 9.53
CA VAL A 300 26.00 16.45 8.82
C VAL A 300 24.57 15.93 8.67
N LEU A 301 24.38 14.61 8.59
CA LEU A 301 23.06 13.98 8.49
C LEU A 301 22.30 13.96 9.82
N GLY A 302 22.96 14.39 10.90
CA GLY A 302 22.39 14.52 12.24
C GLY A 302 22.54 13.24 13.09
N PRO A 303 21.60 12.97 14.00
CA PRO A 303 21.69 11.85 14.94
C PRO A 303 21.53 10.48 14.25
N LEU A 304 22.03 9.42 14.90
CA LEU A 304 22.06 8.05 14.36
C LEU A 304 20.72 7.55 13.85
N TYR A 305 19.60 7.90 14.49
CA TYR A 305 18.28 7.46 14.01
C TYR A 305 17.99 7.95 12.59
N ARG A 306 18.41 9.17 12.21
CA ARG A 306 18.19 9.72 10.86
C ARG A 306 19.01 8.98 9.82
N LEU A 307 20.26 8.65 10.15
CA LEU A 307 21.11 7.86 9.28
C LEU A 307 20.53 6.46 9.04
N ARG A 308 19.96 5.83 10.08
CA ARG A 308 19.31 4.51 9.96
C ARG A 308 18.02 4.56 9.16
N VAL A 309 17.23 5.63 9.30
CA VAL A 309 16.05 5.86 8.45
C VAL A 309 16.47 6.09 7.00
N LEU A 310 17.52 6.88 6.75
CA LEU A 310 18.06 7.07 5.41
C LEU A 310 18.55 5.75 4.81
N ALA A 311 19.30 4.95 5.57
CA ALA A 311 19.73 3.63 5.15
C ALA A 311 18.54 2.73 4.82
N PHE A 312 17.50 2.72 5.66
CA PHE A 312 16.26 1.99 5.37
C PHE A 312 15.65 2.41 4.02
N VAL A 313 15.55 3.72 3.76
CA VAL A 313 15.02 4.27 2.50
C VAL A 313 15.86 3.86 1.29
N VAL A 314 17.19 3.98 1.39
CA VAL A 314 18.11 3.59 0.32
C VAL A 314 18.03 2.10 0.03
N PHE A 315 18.07 1.26 1.07
CA PHE A 315 17.93 -0.20 0.89
C PHE A 315 16.57 -0.59 0.32
N GLY A 316 15.50 0.11 0.70
CA GLY A 316 14.16 -0.11 0.13
C GLY A 316 14.12 0.22 -1.36
N GLY A 317 14.74 1.33 -1.76
CA GLY A 317 14.89 1.68 -3.18
C GLY A 317 15.71 0.67 -3.97
N ILE A 318 16.85 0.24 -3.44
CA ILE A 318 17.68 -0.80 -4.07
C ILE A 318 16.91 -2.11 -4.22
N LEU A 319 16.22 -2.56 -3.17
CA LEU A 319 15.42 -3.78 -3.21
C LEU A 319 14.28 -3.67 -4.24
N GLY A 320 13.63 -2.52 -4.31
CA GLY A 320 12.61 -2.23 -5.33
C GLY A 320 13.18 -2.32 -6.75
N ALA A 321 14.31 -1.65 -7.02
CA ALA A 321 14.97 -1.70 -8.33
C ALA A 321 15.44 -3.12 -8.71
N LEU A 322 16.00 -3.86 -7.75
CA LEU A 322 16.39 -5.26 -7.96
C LEU A 322 15.18 -6.11 -8.33
N GLY A 323 14.08 -6.02 -7.57
CA GLY A 323 12.90 -6.86 -7.75
C GLY A 323 12.12 -6.56 -9.04
N PHE A 324 11.92 -5.29 -9.37
CA PHE A 324 11.12 -4.91 -10.54
C PHE A 324 11.88 -4.87 -11.85
N TRP A 325 13.20 -4.72 -11.82
CA TRP A 325 14.00 -4.46 -13.02
C TRP A 325 15.21 -5.36 -13.13
N LEU A 326 16.20 -5.20 -12.26
CA LEU A 326 17.53 -5.77 -12.52
C LEU A 326 17.52 -7.31 -12.53
N VAL A 327 16.87 -7.93 -11.55
CA VAL A 327 16.72 -9.40 -11.49
C VAL A 327 15.88 -9.94 -12.65
N PRO A 328 14.66 -9.45 -12.91
CA PRO A 328 13.86 -9.98 -14.02
C PRO A 328 14.50 -9.74 -15.40
N MET A 329 15.17 -8.61 -15.63
CA MET A 329 15.91 -8.39 -16.89
C MET A 329 17.07 -9.37 -17.03
N ALA A 330 17.87 -9.56 -15.98
CA ALA A 330 18.94 -10.55 -15.99
C ALA A 330 18.40 -11.97 -16.26
N LEU A 331 17.27 -12.35 -15.68
CA LEU A 331 16.63 -13.64 -15.96
C LEU A 331 16.14 -13.75 -17.41
N THR A 332 15.58 -12.68 -17.97
CA THR A 332 15.19 -12.61 -19.39
C THR A 332 16.36 -12.84 -20.34
N ASP A 333 17.55 -12.36 -19.99
CA ASP A 333 18.75 -12.53 -20.82
C ASP A 333 19.45 -13.88 -20.60
N LEU A 334 19.44 -14.39 -19.36
CA LEU A 334 20.21 -15.57 -18.95
C LEU A 334 19.45 -16.89 -19.06
N VAL A 335 18.12 -16.87 -18.97
CA VAL A 335 17.30 -18.09 -18.98
C VAL A 335 16.64 -18.25 -20.35
N PRO A 336 16.95 -19.32 -21.11
CA PRO A 336 16.28 -19.59 -22.37
C PRO A 336 14.80 -19.92 -22.16
N TYR A 337 13.93 -19.31 -22.97
CA TYR A 337 12.49 -19.63 -23.02
C TYR A 337 11.95 -19.30 -24.41
N ASP A 338 10.75 -19.81 -24.73
CA ASP A 338 10.11 -19.55 -26.02
C ASP A 338 9.59 -18.11 -26.10
N LYS A 339 10.33 -17.25 -26.81
CA LYS A 339 9.96 -15.84 -27.00
C LYS A 339 8.84 -15.65 -28.02
N ALA A 340 8.56 -16.64 -28.87
CA ALA A 340 7.43 -16.58 -29.79
C ALA A 340 6.11 -16.80 -29.03
N GLU A 341 6.11 -17.69 -28.04
CA GLU A 341 4.94 -17.95 -27.19
C GLU A 341 4.75 -16.88 -26.09
N PHE A 342 5.83 -16.48 -25.42
CA PHE A 342 5.73 -15.65 -24.20
C PHE A 342 6.18 -14.19 -24.36
N GLY A 343 6.61 -13.78 -25.55
CA GLY A 343 7.19 -12.47 -25.79
C GLY A 343 8.59 -12.27 -25.19
N SER A 344 9.16 -11.08 -25.34
CA SER A 344 10.57 -10.82 -24.97
C SER A 344 10.81 -10.49 -23.49
N SER A 345 9.78 -10.53 -22.64
CA SER A 345 9.85 -10.02 -21.26
C SER A 345 9.08 -10.86 -20.23
N LEU A 346 9.09 -12.19 -20.37
CA LEU A 346 8.39 -13.11 -19.47
C LEU A 346 8.74 -12.92 -17.99
N PHE A 347 10.02 -12.77 -17.64
CA PHE A 347 10.41 -12.61 -16.23
C PHE A 347 10.03 -11.24 -15.66
N LEU A 348 10.03 -10.18 -16.48
CA LEU A 348 9.46 -8.89 -16.07
C LEU A 348 7.97 -9.03 -15.78
N PHE A 349 7.21 -9.67 -16.68
CA PHE A 349 5.80 -9.96 -16.46
C PHE A 349 5.55 -10.68 -15.12
N ILE A 350 6.26 -11.80 -14.90
CA ILE A 350 6.14 -12.61 -13.68
C ILE A 350 6.51 -11.79 -12.44
N ALA A 351 7.65 -11.10 -12.45
CA ALA A 351 8.13 -10.36 -11.28
C ALA A 351 7.18 -9.22 -10.91
N TRP A 352 6.67 -8.47 -11.89
CA TRP A 352 5.74 -7.38 -11.64
C TRP A 352 4.45 -7.88 -10.99
N ILE A 353 3.86 -8.96 -11.52
CA ILE A 353 2.65 -9.54 -10.93
C ILE A 353 2.93 -10.13 -9.56
N PHE A 354 4.04 -10.86 -9.43
CA PHE A 354 4.43 -11.50 -8.19
C PHE A 354 4.56 -10.48 -7.07
N ILE A 355 5.34 -9.41 -7.29
CA ILE A 355 5.60 -8.42 -6.26
C ILE A 355 4.33 -7.66 -5.90
N ASN A 356 3.52 -7.25 -6.89
CA ASN A 356 2.26 -6.56 -6.63
C ASN A 356 1.33 -7.42 -5.76
N VAL A 357 1.07 -8.66 -6.17
CA VAL A 357 0.14 -9.54 -5.45
C VAL A 357 0.68 -9.93 -4.07
N HIS A 358 1.95 -10.37 -3.98
CA HIS A 358 2.54 -10.84 -2.73
C HIS A 358 2.60 -9.72 -1.68
N HIS A 359 2.96 -8.51 -2.08
CA HIS A 359 3.00 -7.34 -1.22
C HIS A 359 1.68 -7.12 -0.46
N TYR A 360 0.53 -7.34 -1.12
CA TYR A 360 -0.77 -7.20 -0.45
C TYR A 360 -0.98 -8.18 0.69
N PHE A 361 -0.45 -9.40 0.53
CA PHE A 361 -0.46 -10.37 1.62
C PHE A 361 0.44 -9.94 2.76
N LEU A 362 1.62 -9.37 2.49
CA LEU A 362 2.50 -8.84 3.52
C LEU A 362 1.80 -7.75 4.35
N ASP A 363 1.22 -6.77 3.65
CA ASP A 363 0.57 -5.61 4.26
C ASP A 363 -0.69 -5.97 5.06
N ASN A 364 -1.46 -6.95 4.59
CA ASN A 364 -2.62 -7.48 5.32
C ASN A 364 -2.26 -8.12 6.67
N VAL A 365 -0.99 -8.42 6.91
CA VAL A 365 -0.49 -8.97 8.17
C VAL A 365 0.16 -7.88 9.02
N MET A 366 1.06 -7.08 8.43
CA MET A 366 1.86 -6.10 9.17
C MET A 366 1.02 -5.04 9.86
N TRP A 367 0.04 -4.46 9.15
CA TRP A 367 -0.69 -3.28 9.61
C TRP A 367 -1.91 -3.58 10.48
N ARG A 368 -2.05 -4.82 10.95
CA ARG A 368 -3.17 -5.21 11.81
C ARG A 368 -3.06 -4.58 13.19
N ARG A 369 -4.21 -4.18 13.74
CA ARG A 369 -4.34 -3.68 15.13
C ARG A 369 -3.71 -4.59 16.19
N GLY A 370 -3.77 -5.91 15.98
CA GLY A 370 -3.19 -6.90 16.91
C GLY A 370 -1.67 -7.05 16.81
N ASN A 371 -0.99 -6.34 15.90
CA ASN A 371 0.46 -6.37 15.81
C ASN A 371 1.06 -5.45 16.89
N PRO A 372 1.86 -5.98 17.84
CA PRO A 372 2.42 -5.17 18.93
C PRO A 372 3.33 -4.05 18.42
N GLU A 373 4.05 -4.25 17.31
CA GLU A 373 4.95 -3.25 16.77
C GLU A 373 4.18 -2.05 16.18
N VAL A 374 3.03 -2.27 15.56
CA VAL A 374 2.19 -1.17 15.03
C VAL A 374 1.70 -0.30 16.17
N SER A 375 1.16 -0.92 17.22
CA SER A 375 0.69 -0.19 18.40
C SER A 375 1.81 0.61 19.07
N LYS A 376 3.02 0.04 19.14
CA LYS A 376 4.18 0.67 19.78
C LYS A 376 4.78 1.82 18.96
N TYR A 377 4.89 1.67 17.64
CA TYR A 377 5.68 2.59 16.82
C TYR A 377 4.87 3.48 15.88
N LEU A 378 3.62 3.16 15.54
CA LEU A 378 2.83 4.03 14.65
C LEU A 378 2.15 5.18 15.40
N PHE A 379 1.64 4.92 16.61
CA PHE A 379 0.80 5.85 17.37
C PHE A 379 1.52 6.57 18.51
N ARG A 380 2.85 6.42 18.62
CA ARG A 380 3.68 7.08 19.62
C ARG A 380 4.16 8.45 19.15
#